data_AF-A0A916PV55-F1
#
_entry.id   AF-A0A916PV55-F1
#
_cell.length_a   1.000
_cell.length_b   1.000
_cell.length_c   1.000
_cell.angle_alpha   90.00
_cell.angle_beta   90.00
_cell.angle_gamma   90.00
#
_symmetry.space_group_name_H-M   'P 1'
#
loop_
_entity.id
_entity.type
_entity.pdbx_description
1 polymer ?
#
loop_
_entity_poly.entity_id
_entity_poly.type
_entity_poly.pdbx_seq_one_letter_code
_entity_poly.pdbx_strand_id
1 'polypeptide(L)' 'MSIALKIEQEQFIQKKLNSGKYGSADEVIFEAFRLLEERDKHYEQWLRDTRQKVADGLSSTRSG' A
#
# COMPACT_ATOMS: atom_id res chain seq x y z
N MET A 1 -21.02 -9.30 0.03
CA MET A 1 -20.79 -8.61 -1.26
C MET A 1 -19.79 -9.43 -2.04
N SER A 2 -20.04 -9.72 -3.32
CA SER A 2 -19.09 -10.42 -4.19
C SER A 2 -18.46 -9.42 -5.17
N ILE A 3 -17.14 -9.44 -5.29
CA ILE A 3 -16.41 -8.63 -6.29
C ILE A 3 -15.94 -9.59 -7.37
N ALA A 4 -16.35 -9.33 -8.62
CA ALA A 4 -15.86 -10.10 -9.75
C ALA A 4 -14.49 -9.58 -10.19
N LEU A 5 -13.55 -10.50 -10.42
CA LEU A 5 -12.24 -10.17 -10.95
C LEU A 5 -12.31 -9.96 -12.46
N LYS A 6 -11.43 -9.08 -12.96
CA LYS A 6 -11.17 -8.97 -14.40
C LYS A 6 -10.19 -10.07 -14.82
N ILE A 7 -10.22 -10.42 -16.10
CA ILE A 7 -9.35 -11.44 -16.72
C ILE A 7 -7.87 -11.21 -16.36
N GLU A 8 -7.39 -9.96 -16.41
CA GLU A 8 -6.00 -9.62 -16.08
C GLU A 8 -5.63 -9.93 -14.61
N GLN A 9 -6.58 -9.74 -13.69
CA GLN A 9 -6.38 -10.03 -12.26
C GLN A 9 -6.34 -11.55 -12.01
N GLU A 10 -7.23 -12.29 -12.68
CA GLU A 10 -7.23 -13.75 -12.64
C GLU A 10 -5.93 -14.34 -13.19
N GLN A 11 -5.45 -13.83 -14.34
CA GLN A 11 -4.17 -14.25 -14.92
C GLN A 11 -2.98 -13.97 -14.00
N PHE A 12 -2.98 -12.82 -13.33
CA PHE A 12 -1.95 -12.50 -12.34
C PHE A 12 -1.98 -13.48 -11.17
N ILE A 13 -3.15 -13.74 -10.59
CA ILE A 13 -3.32 -14.69 -9.50
C ILE A 13 -2.87 -16.09 -9.94
N GLN A 14 -3.29 -16.55 -11.12
CA GLN A 14 -2.90 -17.86 -11.64
C GLN A 14 -1.38 -17.98 -11.81
N LYS A 15 -0.71 -16.92 -12.29
CA LYS A 15 0.76 -16.90 -12.39
C LYS A 15 1.43 -17.03 -11.02
N LYS A 16 0.85 -16.42 -9.97
CA LYS A 16 1.35 -16.54 -8.59
C LYS A 16 1.13 -17.95 -8.03
N LEU A 17 -0.02 -18.56 -8.28
CA LEU A 17 -0.27 -19.96 -7.89
C LEU A 17 0.68 -20.92 -8.61
N ASN A 18 0.85 -20.77 -9.92
CA ASN A 18 1.74 -21.60 -10.73
C ASN A 18 3.21 -21.50 -10.31
N SER A 19 3.60 -20.44 -9.59
CA SER A 19 4.95 -20.32 -9.03
C SER A 19 5.19 -21.21 -7.81
N GLY A 20 4.13 -21.80 -7.24
CA GLY A 20 4.18 -22.59 -6.01
C GLY A 20 4.36 -21.77 -4.72
N LYS A 21 4.48 -20.43 -4.82
CA LYS A 21 4.65 -19.54 -3.67
C LYS A 21 3.38 -19.37 -2.83
N TYR A 22 2.21 -19.64 -3.41
CA TYR A 22 0.90 -19.48 -2.77
C TYR A 22 0.05 -20.72 -2.99
N GLY A 23 -0.69 -21.13 -1.97
CA GLY A 23 -1.58 -22.30 -1.99
C GLY A 23 -2.99 -21.98 -2.47
N SER A 24 -3.40 -20.70 -2.45
CA SER A 24 -4.75 -20.30 -2.87
C SER A 24 -4.81 -18.87 -3.41
N ALA A 25 -5.87 -18.58 -4.19
CA ALA A 25 -6.14 -17.22 -4.67
C ALA A 25 -6.34 -16.23 -3.51
N ASP A 26 -6.98 -16.69 -2.42
CA ASP A 26 -7.23 -15.89 -1.22
C ASP A 26 -5.93 -15.45 -0.55
N GLU A 27 -4.91 -16.31 -0.50
CA GLU A 27 -3.59 -15.93 0.03
C GLU A 27 -2.93 -14.81 -0.80
N VAL A 28 -3.02 -14.90 -2.13
CA VAL A 28 -2.49 -13.87 -3.04
C VAL A 28 -3.22 -12.55 -2.84
N ILE A 29 -4.54 -12.60 -2.72
CA ILE A 29 -5.40 -11.42 -2.51
C ILE A 29 -5.11 -10.79 -1.14
N PHE A 30 -4.97 -11.61 -0.10
CA PHE A 30 -4.68 -11.13 1.25
C PHE A 30 -3.32 -10.42 1.34
N GLU A 31 -2.29 -10.99 0.71
CA GLU A 31 -0.98 -10.33 0.65
C GLU A 31 -1.06 -9.01 -0.16
N ALA A 32 -1.83 -8.98 -1.25
CA ALA A 32 -2.04 -7.74 -2.01
C ALA A 32 -2.68 -6.64 -1.16
N PHE A 33 -3.69 -6.98 -0.34
CA PHE A 33 -4.31 -6.01 0.58
C PHE A 33 -3.36 -5.56 1.68
N ARG A 34 -2.59 -6.49 2.26
CA ARG A 34 -1.58 -6.14 3.26
C ARG A 34 -0.55 -5.15 2.70
N LEU A 35 -0.03 -5.40 1.49
CA LEU A 35 0.93 -4.50 0.85
C LEU A 35 0.32 -3.13 0.55
N LEU A 36 -0.96 -3.08 0.17
CA LEU A 36 -1.69 -1.83 -0.04
C LEU A 36 -1.80 -1.03 1.27
N GLU A 37 -2.21 -1.67 2.36
CA GLU A 37 -2.28 -1.01 3.67
C GLU A 37 -0.92 -0.53 4.17
N GLU A 38 0.14 -1.33 4.00
CA GLU A 38 1.50 -0.94 4.39
C GLU A 38 1.92 0.32 3.63
N ARG A 39 1.72 0.35 2.31
CA ARG A 39 2.02 1.52 1.47
C ARG A 39 1.24 2.76 1.93
N ASP A 40 -0.05 2.61 2.21
CA ASP A 40 -0.89 3.73 2.59
C ASP A 40 -0.49 4.27 3.98
N LYS A 41 -0.13 3.40 4.93
CA LYS A 41 0.44 3.80 6.23
C LYS A 41 1.75 4.56 6.08
N HIS A 42 2.64 4.10 5.20
CA HIS A 42 3.90 4.78 4.91
C HIS A 42 3.67 6.17 4.30
N TYR A 43 2.72 6.31 3.37
CA TYR A 43 2.37 7.59 2.78
C TYR A 43 1.84 8.58 3.82
N GLU A 44 0.91 8.13 4.67
CA GLU A 44 0.35 8.95 5.74
C GLU A 44 1.41 9.41 6.75
N GLN A 45 2.35 8.53 7.10
CA GLN A 45 3.48 8.90 7.97
C GLN A 45 4.37 9.95 7.30
N TRP A 46 4.75 9.72 6.05
CA TRP A 46 5.56 10.67 5.28
C TRP A 46 4.89 12.04 5.18
N LEU A 47 3.58 12.08 4.97
CA LEU A 47 2.82 13.32 4.89
C LEU A 47 2.82 14.07 6.23
N ARG A 48 2.63 13.37 7.34
CA ARG A 48 2.72 13.95 8.70
C ARG A 48 4.10 14.54 8.97
N ASP A 49 5.15 13.76 8.72
CA ASP A 49 6.53 14.19 8.96
C ASP A 49 6.91 15.41 8.11
N THR A 50 6.46 15.41 6.85
CA THR A 50 6.70 16.52 5.93
C THR A 50 5.99 17.79 6.40
N ARG A 51 4.73 17.69 6.82
CA ARG A 51 3.98 18.84 7.37
C ARG A 51 4.63 19.39 8.64
N GLN A 52 5.11 18.54 9.53
CA GLN A 52 5.81 18.96 10.74
C GLN A 52 7.09 19.73 10.40
N LYS A 53 7.95 19.18 9.53
CA LYS A 53 9.18 19.84 9.09
C LYS A 53 8.93 21.21 8.46
N VAL A 54 7.88 21.35 7.66
CA VAL A 54 7.50 22.63 7.05
C VAL A 54 7.05 23.62 8.13
N ALA A 55 6.22 23.19 9.09
CA ALA A 55 5.78 24.04 10.20
C ALA A 55 6.96 24.52 11.06
N ASP A 56 7.89 23.61 11.39
CA ASP A 56 9.10 23.93 12.15
C ASP A 56 9.97 24.96 11.41
N GLY A 57 10.18 24.75 10.11
CA GLY A 57 10.93 25.67 9.25
C GLY A 57 10.30 27.06 9.13
N LEU A 58 8.97 27.17 9.12
CA LEU A 58 8.25 28.45 9.13
C LEU A 58 8.33 29.16 10.50
N SER A 59 8.33 28.41 11.59
CA SER A 59 8.44 28.96 12.94
C SER A 59 9.84 29.55 13.23
N SER A 60 10.89 28.92 12.70
CA SER A 60 12.27 29.38 12.86
C SER A 60 12.59 30.63 12.05
N THR A 61 11.91 30.86 10.92
CA THR A 61 12.06 32.09 10.12
C THR A 61 11.28 33.28 10.69
N ARG A 62 10.20 33.05 11.45
CA ARG A 62 9.43 34.13 12.09
C ARG A 62 10.05 34.63 13.39
N SER A 63 10.89 33.81 14.02
CA SER A 63 11.46 34.08 15.35
C SER A 63 12.90 34.62 15.30
N GLY A 64 13.41 34.95 14.11
CA GLY A 64 14.72 35.58 13.88
C GLY A 64 14.58 36.84 13.05
#